data_AF-A0A1F6HAP6-F1
#
_entry.id   AF-A0A1F6HAP6-F1
#
_cell.length_a   1.000
_cell.length_b   1.000
_cell.length_c   1.000
_cell.angle_alpha   90.00
_cell.angle_beta   90.00
_cell.angle_gamma   90.00
#
_symmetry.space_group_name_H-M   'P 1'
#
loop_
_entity.id
_entity.type
_entity.pdbx_description
1 polymer ?
#
loop_
_entity_poly.entity_id
_entity_poly.type
_entity_poly.pdbx_seq_one_letter_code
_entity_poly.pdbx_strand_id
1 'polypeptide(L)'
;MKIVFTYIAIFFISLFFAQSVNASHSWGGYHWARTANPFNLNLGDNVTSAWDKYLSTTSADWSTSSVLNTAIVSGRAFTKTCRATSGRVEVCNAKYGKNGWLGVASIWISGVHITQGVVKVNDTYFNSSYYNTPAWRNLVMCQEVGHTLGLDHQDEDFNNPSLGTCMDYSSDPTPNQHPNLHDYEELEIIYAHLDSITTLTQSARLRGFFDLDIDHNNLRNLGKEIRSNLDNRTSLFERDFGGGNKVFTFVTWTGPNRGQ
;
A
#
# COMPACT_ATOMS: atom_id res chain seq x y z
N MET A 1 76.60 -10.57 -12.09
CA MET A 1 75.44 -11.39 -11.67
C MET A 1 74.35 -10.44 -11.18
N LYS A 2 73.36 -10.09 -12.03
CA LYS A 2 72.24 -9.21 -11.66
C LYS A 2 71.00 -10.10 -11.54
N ILE A 3 70.46 -10.22 -10.32
CA ILE A 3 69.24 -10.97 -10.04
C ILE A 3 68.06 -10.08 -10.40
N VAL A 4 67.25 -10.50 -11.37
CA VAL A 4 65.99 -9.85 -11.74
C VAL A 4 64.89 -10.49 -10.90
N PHE A 5 64.25 -9.72 -10.03
CA PHE A 5 63.06 -10.16 -9.30
C PHE A 5 61.83 -9.96 -10.19
N THR A 6 61.24 -11.06 -10.65
CA THR A 6 59.96 -11.07 -11.34
C THR A 6 58.84 -11.05 -10.30
N TYR A 7 58.07 -9.96 -10.23
CA TYR A 7 56.88 -9.88 -9.40
C TYR A 7 55.71 -10.56 -10.14
N ILE A 8 55.21 -11.68 -9.60
CA ILE A 8 53.97 -12.32 -10.07
C ILE A 8 52.81 -11.59 -9.37
N ALA A 9 52.04 -10.81 -10.13
CA ALA A 9 50.80 -10.24 -9.66
C ALA A 9 49.72 -11.32 -9.65
N ILE A 10 49.26 -11.72 -8.46
CA ILE A 10 48.14 -12.64 -8.28
C ILE A 10 46.85 -11.82 -8.40
N PHE A 11 46.13 -11.99 -9.51
CA PHE A 11 44.79 -11.44 -9.69
C PHE A 11 43.79 -12.31 -8.90
N PHE A 12 43.32 -11.83 -7.76
CA PHE A 12 42.15 -12.39 -7.09
C PHE A 12 40.90 -11.97 -7.86
N ILE A 13 40.27 -12.91 -8.57
CA ILE A 13 38.94 -12.72 -9.14
C ILE A 13 37.94 -12.92 -8.00
N SER A 14 37.39 -11.81 -7.49
CA SER A 14 36.26 -11.82 -6.57
C SER A 14 34.99 -12.18 -7.33
N LEU A 15 34.53 -13.42 -7.17
CA LEU A 15 33.18 -13.84 -7.54
C LEU A 15 32.19 -13.16 -6.58
N PHE A 16 31.64 -12.03 -6.99
CA PHE A 16 30.47 -11.46 -6.35
C PHE A 16 29.27 -12.34 -6.68
N PHE A 17 28.86 -13.19 -5.74
CA PHE A 17 27.51 -13.73 -5.77
C PHE A 17 26.56 -12.57 -5.49
N ALA A 18 25.68 -12.25 -6.42
CA ALA A 18 24.52 -11.41 -6.14
C ALA A 18 23.68 -12.16 -5.12
N GLN A 19 23.80 -11.80 -3.85
CA GLN A 19 22.81 -12.19 -2.85
C GLN A 19 21.53 -11.47 -3.24
N SER A 20 20.47 -12.22 -3.53
CA SER A 20 19.13 -11.66 -3.61
C SER A 20 18.85 -11.01 -2.26
N VAL A 21 18.90 -9.68 -2.21
CA VAL A 21 18.35 -8.95 -1.08
C VAL A 21 16.87 -9.26 -1.12
N ASN A 22 16.40 -10.01 -0.13
CA ASN A 22 14.97 -10.28 0.00
C ASN A 22 14.32 -8.94 0.29
N ALA A 23 13.42 -8.54 -0.60
CA ALA A 23 12.54 -7.40 -0.48
C ALA A 23 12.09 -7.18 0.98
N SER A 24 12.45 -6.04 1.58
CA SER A 24 12.21 -5.78 3.01
C SER A 24 10.82 -5.24 3.31
N HIS A 25 9.94 -5.13 2.31
CA HIS A 25 8.54 -4.71 2.52
C HIS A 25 7.51 -5.30 1.53
N SER A 26 7.81 -6.42 0.85
CA SER A 26 6.73 -7.24 0.25
C SER A 26 5.93 -7.88 1.38
N TRP A 27 4.63 -7.62 1.42
CA TRP A 27 3.77 -8.27 2.39
C TRP A 27 3.31 -9.64 1.88
N GLY A 28 3.89 -10.71 2.44
CA GLY A 28 3.41 -12.10 2.29
C GLY A 28 3.36 -12.65 0.85
N GLY A 29 3.96 -11.97 -0.12
CA GLY A 29 3.87 -12.30 -1.54
C GLY A 29 2.51 -12.02 -2.20
N TYR A 30 1.64 -11.25 -1.54
CA TYR A 30 0.30 -10.97 -2.04
C TYR A 30 0.32 -9.92 -3.15
N HIS A 31 -0.33 -10.22 -4.28
CA HIS A 31 -0.29 -9.37 -5.47
C HIS A 31 -1.56 -9.50 -6.31
N TRP A 32 -1.87 -8.51 -7.14
CA TRP A 32 -2.91 -8.65 -8.16
C TRP A 32 -2.47 -9.65 -9.23
N ALA A 33 -3.30 -10.67 -9.50
CA ALA A 33 -2.97 -11.64 -10.52
C ALA A 33 -2.96 -10.98 -11.90
N ARG A 34 -1.88 -11.17 -12.65
CA ARG A 34 -1.65 -10.50 -13.94
C ARG A 34 -1.17 -11.46 -15.01
N THR A 35 -1.70 -11.33 -16.22
CA THR A 35 -1.28 -12.12 -17.40
C THR A 35 -0.40 -11.31 -18.36
N ALA A 36 -0.14 -10.03 -18.07
CA ALA A 36 0.63 -9.12 -18.89
C ALA A 36 1.39 -8.08 -18.04
N ASN A 37 2.41 -7.47 -18.64
CA ASN A 37 3.22 -6.40 -18.07
C ASN A 37 3.32 -5.21 -19.04
N PRO A 38 3.08 -3.96 -18.61
CA PRO A 38 2.46 -3.61 -17.33
C PRO A 38 0.99 -4.05 -17.29
N PHE A 39 0.43 -4.16 -16.08
CA PHE A 39 -1.03 -4.31 -15.92
C PHE A 39 -1.68 -2.99 -15.55
N ASN A 40 -3.00 -2.86 -15.77
CA ASN A 40 -3.73 -1.65 -15.41
C ASN A 40 -4.69 -1.94 -14.25
N LEU A 41 -4.57 -1.18 -13.16
CA LEU A 41 -5.46 -1.25 -12.01
C LEU A 41 -6.37 -0.02 -11.95
N ASN A 42 -7.68 -0.26 -11.87
CA ASN A 42 -8.64 0.83 -11.75
C ASN A 42 -8.72 1.33 -10.29
N LEU A 43 -8.59 2.64 -10.10
CA LEU A 43 -8.92 3.36 -8.88
C LEU A 43 -10.30 3.99 -9.03
N GLY A 44 -11.26 3.56 -8.23
CA GLY A 44 -12.60 4.09 -8.18
C GLY A 44 -12.68 5.36 -7.40
N ASP A 45 -12.94 6.45 -8.11
CA ASP A 45 -13.13 7.74 -7.51
C ASP A 45 -14.51 7.83 -6.85
N ASN A 46 -14.51 7.73 -5.52
CA ASN A 46 -15.64 8.06 -4.65
C ASN A 46 -15.25 9.17 -3.68
N VAL A 47 -14.20 9.93 -4.01
CA VAL A 47 -13.79 11.05 -3.16
C VAL A 47 -14.55 12.32 -3.57
N THR A 48 -14.60 13.29 -2.67
CA THR A 48 -15.09 14.64 -2.98
C THR A 48 -13.99 15.44 -3.67
N SER A 49 -14.38 16.51 -4.39
CA SER A 49 -13.45 17.46 -5.03
C SER A 49 -12.28 18.01 -4.18
N ALA A 50 -12.40 17.98 -2.85
CA ALA A 50 -11.30 18.30 -1.94
C ALA A 50 -10.11 17.31 -2.05
N TRP A 51 -10.33 16.12 -2.62
CA TRP A 51 -9.39 15.01 -2.69
C TRP A 51 -8.94 14.67 -4.12
N ASP A 52 -9.70 15.05 -5.16
CA ASP A 52 -9.46 14.67 -6.57
C ASP A 52 -8.02 14.91 -7.01
N LYS A 53 -7.45 16.08 -6.68
CA LYS A 53 -6.07 16.40 -7.07
C LYS A 53 -5.04 15.46 -6.41
N TYR A 54 -5.29 15.01 -5.19
CA TYR A 54 -4.37 14.12 -4.46
C TYR A 54 -4.51 12.68 -4.98
N LEU A 55 -5.74 12.24 -5.29
CA LEU A 55 -5.96 10.96 -5.98
C LEU A 55 -5.29 10.96 -7.37
N SER A 56 -5.38 12.07 -8.11
CA SER A 56 -4.70 12.24 -9.41
C SER A 56 -3.18 12.18 -9.28
N THR A 57 -2.60 12.88 -8.30
CA THR A 57 -1.16 12.81 -8.01
C THR A 57 -0.75 11.38 -7.69
N THR A 58 -1.41 10.74 -6.72
CA THR A 58 -1.13 9.35 -6.33
C THR A 58 -1.24 8.37 -7.50
N SER A 59 -2.25 8.55 -8.36
CA SER A 59 -2.42 7.69 -9.55
C SER A 59 -1.25 7.87 -10.53
N ALA A 60 -0.82 9.11 -10.77
CA ALA A 60 0.32 9.39 -11.63
C ALA A 60 1.62 8.85 -11.04
N ASP A 61 1.86 9.07 -9.75
CA ASP A 61 3.05 8.61 -9.03
C ASP A 61 3.21 7.10 -9.17
N TRP A 62 2.21 6.31 -8.75
CA TRP A 62 2.28 4.85 -8.84
C TRP A 62 2.37 4.33 -10.28
N SER A 63 1.89 5.09 -11.27
CA SER A 63 2.02 4.74 -12.70
C SER A 63 3.41 5.05 -13.28
N THR A 64 4.33 5.59 -12.49
CA THR A 64 5.76 5.68 -12.86
C THR A 64 6.40 4.29 -12.88
N SER A 65 5.81 3.32 -12.18
CA SER A 65 6.27 1.93 -12.14
C SER A 65 6.38 1.31 -13.54
N SER A 66 7.40 0.46 -13.73
CA SER A 66 7.55 -0.34 -14.94
C SER A 66 6.56 -1.51 -15.04
N VAL A 67 5.93 -1.89 -13.91
CA VAL A 67 5.11 -3.11 -13.82
C VAL A 67 3.61 -2.90 -13.80
N LEU A 68 3.14 -1.68 -13.50
CA LEU A 68 1.73 -1.35 -13.45
C LEU A 68 1.45 0.10 -13.83
N ASN A 69 0.23 0.34 -14.31
CA ASN A 69 -0.38 1.66 -14.31
C ASN A 69 -1.62 1.63 -13.43
N THR A 70 -1.97 2.78 -12.88
CA THR A 70 -3.29 2.99 -12.29
C THR A 70 -4.13 3.89 -13.19
N ALA A 71 -5.44 3.69 -13.19
CA ALA A 71 -6.37 4.52 -13.94
C ALA A 71 -7.54 4.94 -13.04
N ILE A 72 -7.76 6.26 -12.93
CA ILE A 72 -8.93 6.78 -12.22
C ILE A 72 -10.16 6.57 -13.10
N VAL A 73 -11.15 5.87 -12.56
CA VAL A 73 -12.45 5.65 -13.22
C VAL A 73 -13.57 5.91 -12.21
N SER A 74 -14.82 6.06 -12.68
CA SER A 74 -15.94 6.32 -11.79
C SER A 74 -16.05 5.28 -10.67
N GLY A 75 -16.21 5.75 -9.44
CA GLY A 75 -16.42 4.90 -8.27
C GLY A 75 -17.73 4.10 -8.34
N ARG A 76 -17.82 3.06 -7.51
CA ARG A 76 -19.04 2.24 -7.32
C ARG A 76 -19.46 2.16 -5.85
N ALA A 77 -18.87 3.01 -5.00
CA ALA A 77 -18.92 2.96 -3.55
C ALA A 77 -19.21 4.35 -2.93
N PHE A 78 -20.24 5.03 -3.45
CA PHE A 78 -20.64 6.40 -3.07
C PHE A 78 -21.16 6.58 -1.63
N THR A 79 -21.13 5.53 -0.82
CA THR A 79 -21.58 5.56 0.58
C THR A 79 -20.38 5.61 1.51
N LYS A 80 -20.58 6.09 2.75
CA LYS A 80 -19.53 6.07 3.78
C LYS A 80 -18.95 4.67 3.98
N THR A 81 -19.75 3.62 3.81
CA THR A 81 -19.28 2.23 3.93
C THR A 81 -18.16 1.89 2.95
N CYS A 82 -18.08 2.56 1.80
CA CYS A 82 -17.02 2.38 0.80
C CYS A 82 -16.79 0.89 0.51
N ARG A 83 -17.83 0.23 -0.01
CA ARG A 83 -17.82 -1.22 -0.25
C ARG A 83 -16.81 -1.57 -1.35
N ALA A 84 -16.03 -2.62 -1.12
CA ALA A 84 -15.09 -3.15 -2.09
C ALA A 84 -15.78 -3.59 -3.39
N THR A 85 -15.07 -3.50 -4.51
CA THR A 85 -15.51 -4.02 -5.80
C THR A 85 -14.42 -4.89 -6.40
N SER A 86 -14.79 -6.12 -6.80
CA SER A 86 -13.85 -7.07 -7.42
C SER A 86 -13.17 -6.50 -8.67
N GLY A 87 -11.86 -6.69 -8.75
CA GLY A 87 -10.98 -6.27 -9.85
C GLY A 87 -10.52 -4.83 -9.81
N ARG A 88 -10.72 -4.13 -8.70
CA ARG A 88 -10.32 -2.73 -8.56
C ARG A 88 -10.14 -2.32 -7.11
N VAL A 89 -9.66 -1.09 -6.95
CA VAL A 89 -9.64 -0.39 -5.67
C VAL A 89 -10.78 0.64 -5.67
N GLU A 90 -11.57 0.72 -4.62
CA GLU A 90 -12.49 1.85 -4.41
C GLU A 90 -11.88 2.81 -3.40
N VAL A 91 -11.70 4.08 -3.80
CA VAL A 91 -11.06 5.12 -2.99
C VAL A 91 -12.12 6.11 -2.53
N CYS A 92 -12.27 6.29 -1.22
CA CYS A 92 -13.36 7.06 -0.63
C CYS A 92 -12.87 8.01 0.46
N ASN A 93 -13.58 9.12 0.63
CA ASN A 93 -13.47 9.96 1.82
C ASN A 93 -14.82 10.13 2.51
N ALA A 94 -14.80 10.20 3.84
CA ALA A 94 -15.94 10.62 4.61
C ALA A 94 -15.49 11.07 6.01
N LYS A 95 -16.43 11.68 6.73
CA LYS A 95 -16.31 11.85 8.19
C LYS A 95 -16.58 10.51 8.86
N TYR A 96 -15.50 9.79 9.18
CA TYR A 96 -15.50 8.47 9.83
C TYR A 96 -15.46 8.54 11.36
N GLY A 97 -15.44 9.75 11.91
CA GLY A 97 -15.39 9.98 13.35
C GLY A 97 -13.97 10.02 13.89
N LYS A 98 -13.86 10.27 15.20
CA LYS A 98 -12.60 10.37 15.91
C LYS A 98 -12.12 9.00 16.36
N ASN A 99 -11.70 8.20 15.39
CA ASN A 99 -11.33 6.79 15.54
C ASN A 99 -9.81 6.57 15.63
N GLY A 100 -9.03 7.65 15.60
CA GLY A 100 -7.58 7.66 15.72
C GLY A 100 -6.83 7.56 14.39
N TRP A 101 -7.49 7.24 13.27
CA TRP A 101 -6.81 6.99 11.99
C TRP A 101 -7.10 8.07 10.93
N LEU A 102 -6.07 8.36 10.14
CA LEU A 102 -6.07 9.28 9.00
C LEU A 102 -6.46 8.56 7.71
N GLY A 103 -5.88 7.37 7.49
CA GLY A 103 -6.14 6.51 6.35
C GLY A 103 -6.30 5.04 6.76
N VAL A 104 -7.01 4.30 5.92
CA VAL A 104 -7.10 2.83 5.98
C VAL A 104 -7.10 2.27 4.57
N ALA A 105 -6.33 1.20 4.36
CA ALA A 105 -6.36 0.38 3.17
C ALA A 105 -6.74 -1.06 3.54
N SER A 106 -7.63 -1.66 2.77
CA SER A 106 -7.93 -3.09 2.89
C SER A 106 -7.77 -3.80 1.58
N ILE A 107 -7.24 -5.02 1.62
CA ILE A 107 -7.11 -5.93 0.49
C ILE A 107 -7.73 -7.29 0.79
N TRP A 108 -8.53 -7.78 -0.15
CA TRP A 108 -9.13 -9.11 -0.08
C TRP A 108 -8.28 -10.08 -0.89
N ILE A 109 -7.87 -11.14 -0.22
CA ILE A 109 -6.99 -12.17 -0.73
C ILE A 109 -7.78 -13.44 -1.00
N SER A 110 -7.49 -14.09 -2.12
CA SER A 110 -7.84 -15.49 -2.38
C SER A 110 -6.58 -16.26 -2.75
N GLY A 111 -6.12 -17.16 -1.89
CA GLY A 111 -4.81 -17.80 -2.02
C GLY A 111 -3.69 -16.78 -1.78
N VAL A 112 -3.02 -16.38 -2.85
CA VAL A 112 -1.99 -15.31 -2.85
C VAL A 112 -2.43 -14.07 -3.63
N HIS A 113 -3.61 -14.10 -4.26
CA HIS A 113 -4.02 -13.04 -5.18
C HIS A 113 -4.93 -12.03 -4.51
N ILE A 114 -4.59 -10.74 -4.68
CA ILE A 114 -5.49 -9.62 -4.38
C ILE A 114 -6.62 -9.64 -5.40
N THR A 115 -7.85 -9.55 -4.90
CA THR A 115 -9.07 -9.62 -5.70
C THR A 115 -9.86 -8.32 -5.70
N GLN A 116 -9.66 -7.48 -4.67
CA GLN A 116 -10.26 -6.17 -4.51
C GLN A 116 -9.52 -5.39 -3.41
N GLY A 117 -9.56 -4.06 -3.53
CA GLY A 117 -9.03 -3.14 -2.54
C GLY A 117 -10.02 -2.04 -2.17
N VAL A 118 -9.84 -1.46 -0.99
CA VAL A 118 -10.52 -0.25 -0.54
C VAL A 118 -9.50 0.68 0.09
N VAL A 119 -9.60 1.97 -0.21
CA VAL A 119 -8.90 3.04 0.51
C VAL A 119 -9.94 3.99 1.11
N LYS A 120 -9.77 4.33 2.38
CA LYS A 120 -10.59 5.32 3.09
C LYS A 120 -9.69 6.41 3.67
N VAL A 121 -10.02 7.67 3.42
CA VAL A 121 -9.35 8.82 4.05
C VAL A 121 -10.33 9.61 4.93
N ASN A 122 -9.91 9.98 6.14
CA ASN A 122 -10.80 10.44 7.20
C ASN A 122 -10.95 11.96 7.28
N ASP A 123 -12.03 12.48 6.71
CA ASP A 123 -12.38 13.89 6.76
C ASP A 123 -12.67 14.41 8.17
N THR A 124 -12.91 13.54 9.17
CA THR A 124 -12.99 14.02 10.56
C THR A 124 -11.66 14.65 11.00
N TYR A 125 -10.53 14.09 10.55
CA TYR A 125 -9.20 14.65 10.80
C TYR A 125 -8.77 15.62 9.71
N PHE A 126 -9.00 15.30 8.43
CA PHE A 126 -8.58 16.12 7.30
C PHE A 126 -9.36 17.43 7.12
N ASN A 127 -10.39 17.68 7.93
CA ASN A 127 -11.02 19.01 8.06
C ASN A 127 -10.48 19.82 9.25
N SER A 128 -9.56 19.27 10.05
CA SER A 128 -8.85 20.02 11.10
C SER A 128 -7.70 20.85 10.52
N SER A 129 -7.33 21.95 11.17
CA SER A 129 -6.23 22.82 10.70
C SER A 129 -4.89 22.11 10.60
N TYR A 130 -4.64 21.09 11.43
CA TYR A 130 -3.37 20.38 11.47
C TYR A 130 -3.17 19.46 10.26
N TYR A 131 -4.17 18.62 9.95
CA TYR A 131 -4.07 17.65 8.86
C TYR A 131 -4.55 18.18 7.52
N ASN A 132 -5.30 19.29 7.48
CA ASN A 132 -5.79 19.86 6.23
C ASN A 132 -4.71 20.64 5.47
N THR A 133 -3.65 19.94 5.07
CA THR A 133 -2.55 20.47 4.26
C THR A 133 -2.35 19.60 3.02
N PRO A 134 -1.77 20.15 1.94
CA PRO A 134 -1.45 19.33 0.78
C PRO A 134 -0.53 18.16 1.07
N ALA A 135 0.48 18.36 1.94
CA ALA A 135 1.45 17.33 2.26
C ALA A 135 0.81 16.13 2.96
N TRP A 136 0.00 16.34 3.99
CA TRP A 136 -0.70 15.26 4.69
C TRP A 136 -1.67 14.50 3.77
N ARG A 137 -2.34 15.21 2.86
CA ARG A 137 -3.30 14.60 1.92
C ARG A 137 -2.59 13.77 0.84
N ASN A 138 -1.46 14.24 0.32
CA ASN A 138 -0.61 13.46 -0.60
C ASN A 138 -0.07 12.21 0.08
N LEU A 139 0.57 12.35 1.26
CA LEU A 139 1.15 11.24 2.01
C LEU A 139 0.13 10.12 2.20
N VAL A 140 -1.00 10.41 2.84
CA VAL A 140 -1.97 9.37 3.20
C VAL A 140 -2.64 8.76 1.97
N MET A 141 -2.97 9.56 0.95
CA MET A 141 -3.53 8.99 -0.29
C MET A 141 -2.53 8.04 -0.96
N CYS A 142 -1.26 8.45 -1.05
CA CYS A 142 -0.18 7.68 -1.65
C CYS A 142 0.05 6.36 -0.91
N GLN A 143 0.20 6.43 0.40
CA GLN A 143 0.44 5.30 1.29
C GLN A 143 -0.66 4.26 1.22
N GLU A 144 -1.92 4.67 1.39
CA GLU A 144 -3.04 3.74 1.41
C GLU A 144 -3.26 3.09 0.04
N VAL A 145 -3.05 3.81 -1.07
CA VAL A 145 -3.07 3.19 -2.41
C VAL A 145 -1.90 2.22 -2.55
N GLY A 146 -0.70 2.56 -2.08
CA GLY A 146 0.48 1.68 -2.10
C GLY A 146 0.22 0.33 -1.41
N HIS A 147 -0.44 0.33 -0.26
CA HIS A 147 -0.88 -0.91 0.41
C HIS A 147 -1.79 -1.77 -0.47
N THR A 148 -2.66 -1.16 -1.27
CA THR A 148 -3.51 -1.92 -2.20
C THR A 148 -2.75 -2.56 -3.37
N LEU A 149 -1.49 -2.16 -3.59
CA LEU A 149 -0.59 -2.73 -4.58
C LEU A 149 0.23 -3.91 -4.03
N GLY A 150 0.14 -4.20 -2.72
CA GLY A 150 0.89 -5.27 -2.05
C GLY A 150 2.12 -4.80 -1.26
N LEU A 151 2.36 -3.48 -1.19
CA LEU A 151 3.46 -2.90 -0.42
C LEU A 151 3.11 -2.85 1.08
N ASP A 152 4.08 -3.22 1.91
CA ASP A 152 4.07 -2.95 3.34
C ASP A 152 4.72 -1.58 3.64
N HIS A 153 4.81 -1.20 4.91
CA HIS A 153 5.63 -0.06 5.29
C HIS A 153 7.13 -0.36 5.13
N GLN A 154 7.88 0.67 4.75
CA GLN A 154 9.34 0.69 4.71
C GLN A 154 9.97 0.88 6.10
N ASP A 155 9.37 1.79 6.87
CA ASP A 155 9.70 2.07 8.26
C ASP A 155 8.42 2.41 9.01
N GLU A 156 8.31 1.90 10.22
CA GLU A 156 7.16 2.07 11.12
C GLU A 156 7.53 2.86 12.39
N ASP A 157 8.79 3.29 12.51
CA ASP A 157 9.30 4.12 13.61
C ASP A 157 9.17 5.61 13.28
N PHE A 158 8.17 6.26 13.89
CA PHE A 158 7.95 7.70 13.79
C PHE A 158 9.14 8.59 14.19
N ASN A 159 10.12 8.06 14.91
CA ASN A 159 11.29 8.80 15.39
C ASN A 159 12.48 8.65 14.46
N ASN A 160 12.43 7.73 13.49
CA ASN A 160 13.48 7.61 12.50
C ASN A 160 13.43 8.79 11.52
N PRO A 161 14.58 9.19 10.97
CA PRO A 161 14.61 10.13 9.87
C PRO A 161 13.76 9.59 8.72
N SER A 162 12.91 10.46 8.16
CA SER A 162 12.07 10.10 7.03
C SER A 162 12.91 9.54 5.88
N LEU A 163 12.43 8.44 5.29
CA LEU A 163 13.05 7.77 4.16
C LEU A 163 12.70 8.42 2.80
N GLY A 164 11.94 9.51 2.83
CA GLY A 164 11.49 10.24 1.64
C GLY A 164 10.54 9.43 0.76
N THR A 165 9.73 8.55 1.35
CA THR A 165 8.71 7.74 0.68
C THR A 165 7.37 7.85 1.39
N CYS A 166 6.27 7.77 0.63
CA CYS A 166 4.94 7.68 1.21
C CYS A 166 4.65 6.34 1.90
N MET A 167 5.48 5.32 1.72
CA MET A 167 5.37 4.05 2.46
C MET A 167 6.09 4.07 3.82
N ASP A 168 6.52 5.25 4.28
CA ASP A 168 7.16 5.46 5.58
C ASP A 168 6.23 6.18 6.56
N TYR A 169 6.17 5.64 7.78
CA TYR A 169 5.34 6.15 8.86
C TYR A 169 5.94 7.40 9.52
N SER A 170 5.57 8.58 9.01
CA SER A 170 6.22 9.84 9.42
C SER A 170 5.31 10.82 10.16
N SER A 171 5.93 11.58 11.07
CA SER A 171 5.33 12.73 11.75
C SER A 171 5.46 14.04 10.95
N ASP A 172 6.35 14.08 9.96
CA ASP A 172 6.48 15.16 8.97
C ASP A 172 6.11 14.63 7.57
N PRO A 173 4.97 15.06 6.99
CA PRO A 173 4.55 14.58 5.69
C PRO A 173 5.34 15.18 4.53
N THR A 174 6.11 16.26 4.75
CA THR A 174 6.74 17.05 3.69
C THR A 174 7.65 16.21 2.77
N PRO A 175 8.59 15.40 3.31
CA PRO A 175 9.43 14.52 2.48
C PRO A 175 8.73 13.26 1.96
N ASN A 176 7.61 12.85 2.55
CA ASN A 176 6.98 11.54 2.31
C ASN A 176 5.72 11.62 1.44
N GLN A 177 5.61 12.61 0.57
CA GLN A 177 4.39 12.82 -0.22
C GLN A 177 4.22 11.83 -1.39
N HIS A 178 5.29 11.13 -1.77
CA HIS A 178 5.40 10.38 -3.03
C HIS A 178 6.16 9.07 -2.82
N PRO A 179 6.01 8.06 -3.69
CA PRO A 179 6.87 6.89 -3.69
C PRO A 179 8.30 7.27 -4.07
N ASN A 180 9.28 6.55 -3.54
CA ASN A 180 10.69 6.67 -3.91
C ASN A 180 11.12 5.53 -4.84
N LEU A 181 12.40 5.51 -5.24
CA LEU A 181 12.95 4.47 -6.11
C LEU A 181 12.75 3.06 -5.56
N HIS A 182 12.91 2.89 -4.25
CA HIS A 182 12.84 1.59 -3.61
C HIS A 182 11.42 1.01 -3.61
N ASP A 183 10.38 1.84 -3.50
CA ASP A 183 8.99 1.37 -3.65
C ASP A 183 8.75 0.79 -5.05
N TYR A 184 9.32 1.38 -6.09
CA TYR A 184 9.21 0.86 -7.45
C TYR A 184 10.00 -0.44 -7.65
N GLU A 185 11.21 -0.53 -7.09
CA GLU A 185 12.01 -1.77 -7.09
C GLU A 185 11.27 -2.91 -6.39
N GLU A 186 10.55 -2.63 -5.30
CA GLU A 186 9.74 -3.60 -4.60
C GLU A 186 8.52 -4.05 -5.43
N LEU A 187 7.86 -3.14 -6.15
CA LEU A 187 6.81 -3.52 -7.10
C LEU A 187 7.37 -4.45 -8.19
N GLU A 188 8.59 -4.23 -8.69
CA GLU A 188 9.23 -5.16 -9.64
C GLU A 188 9.43 -6.56 -9.04
N ILE A 189 9.73 -6.65 -7.75
CA ILE A 189 9.86 -7.94 -7.03
C ILE A 189 8.50 -8.60 -6.81
N ILE A 190 7.51 -7.87 -6.26
CA ILE A 190 6.15 -8.37 -6.01
C ILE A 190 5.53 -8.93 -7.29
N TYR A 191 5.72 -8.21 -8.40
CA TYR A 191 5.15 -8.55 -9.70
C TYR A 191 6.14 -9.26 -10.62
N ALA A 192 7.24 -9.85 -10.13
CA ALA A 192 8.28 -10.43 -11.00
C ALA A 192 7.80 -11.53 -11.96
N HIS A 193 6.64 -12.14 -11.70
CA HIS A 193 6.05 -13.19 -12.52
C HIS A 193 4.72 -12.79 -13.16
N LEU A 194 4.30 -13.59 -14.14
CA LEU A 194 2.95 -13.60 -14.69
C LEU A 194 2.18 -14.79 -14.10
N ASP A 195 0.88 -14.61 -13.97
CA ASP A 195 -0.09 -15.61 -13.58
C ASP A 195 -0.80 -16.23 -14.78
N SER A 196 -1.42 -17.38 -14.56
CA SER A 196 -2.32 -18.02 -15.54
C SER A 196 -3.72 -17.41 -15.58
N ILE A 197 -4.03 -16.51 -14.64
CA ILE A 197 -5.31 -15.83 -14.49
C ILE A 197 -5.10 -14.34 -14.27
N THR A 198 -6.17 -13.55 -14.35
CA THR A 198 -6.15 -12.17 -13.87
C THR A 198 -7.25 -11.91 -12.86
N THR A 199 -6.94 -11.14 -11.83
CA THR A 199 -7.93 -10.64 -10.87
C THR A 199 -8.39 -9.23 -11.18
N LEU A 200 -7.85 -8.56 -12.21
CA LEU A 200 -8.11 -7.15 -12.56
C LEU A 200 -9.47 -6.90 -13.24
N THR A 201 -10.27 -7.95 -13.40
CA THR A 201 -11.60 -7.87 -14.01
C THR A 201 -12.64 -8.44 -13.08
N GLN A 202 -13.85 -7.88 -13.14
CA GLN A 202 -14.97 -8.32 -12.31
C GLN A 202 -15.41 -9.72 -12.74
N SER A 203 -14.88 -10.76 -12.07
CA SER A 203 -15.38 -12.12 -12.21
C SER A 203 -16.74 -12.24 -11.54
N ALA A 204 -17.80 -12.49 -12.33
CA ALA A 204 -19.15 -12.71 -11.82
C ALA A 204 -19.30 -13.94 -10.88
N ARG A 205 -18.23 -14.73 -10.70
CA ARG A 205 -18.23 -16.00 -9.94
C ARG A 205 -17.81 -15.88 -8.47
N LEU A 206 -17.29 -14.73 -8.04
CA LEU A 206 -16.80 -14.54 -6.68
C LEU A 206 -17.91 -14.02 -5.75
N ARG A 207 -18.97 -14.82 -5.54
CA ARG A 207 -20.08 -14.48 -4.61
C ARG A 207 -19.80 -15.06 -3.23
N GLY A 208 -20.04 -14.27 -2.17
CA GLY A 208 -19.90 -14.68 -0.76
C GLY A 208 -18.86 -13.85 -0.01
N PHE A 209 -17.63 -14.38 0.13
CA PHE A 209 -16.51 -13.72 0.82
C PHE A 209 -16.22 -12.30 0.31
N PHE A 210 -16.31 -12.10 -1.00
CA PHE A 210 -15.95 -10.83 -1.66
C PHE A 210 -17.01 -9.74 -1.52
N ASP A 211 -18.20 -10.03 -0.97
CA ASP A 211 -19.25 -9.04 -0.72
C ASP A 211 -19.35 -8.65 0.77
N LEU A 212 -18.39 -9.11 1.59
CA LEU A 212 -18.34 -8.77 3.00
C LEU A 212 -17.93 -7.31 3.18
N ASP A 213 -18.88 -6.48 3.60
CA ASP A 213 -18.60 -5.15 4.09
C ASP A 213 -17.87 -5.25 5.43
N ILE A 214 -16.72 -4.59 5.53
CA ILE A 214 -15.96 -4.47 6.77
C ILE A 214 -16.24 -3.09 7.34
N ASP A 215 -16.75 -3.03 8.56
CA ASP A 215 -16.86 -1.76 9.27
C ASP A 215 -15.50 -1.35 9.83
N HIS A 216 -14.78 -0.54 9.05
CA HIS A 216 -13.47 0.01 9.43
C HIS A 216 -13.52 1.06 10.55
N ASN A 217 -14.71 1.46 11.02
CA ASN A 217 -14.84 2.40 12.14
C ASN A 217 -14.74 1.71 13.50
N ASN A 218 -14.89 0.39 13.53
CA ASN A 218 -14.75 -0.40 14.74
C ASN A 218 -13.57 -1.37 14.57
N LEU A 219 -12.45 -1.04 15.20
CA LEU A 219 -11.19 -1.81 15.10
C LEU A 219 -11.37 -3.29 15.47
N ARG A 220 -12.31 -3.62 16.35
CA ARG A 220 -12.62 -5.02 16.72
C ARG A 220 -13.16 -5.84 15.53
N ASN A 221 -13.71 -5.18 14.51
CA ASN A 221 -14.25 -5.82 13.32
C ASN A 221 -13.17 -6.09 12.25
N LEU A 222 -11.96 -5.56 12.42
CA LEU A 222 -10.84 -5.70 11.47
C LEU A 222 -10.13 -7.06 11.57
N GLY A 223 -10.29 -7.76 12.69
CA GLY A 223 -9.74 -9.11 12.89
C GLY A 223 -8.60 -9.16 13.90
N LYS A 224 -7.73 -10.15 13.74
CA LYS A 224 -6.55 -10.38 14.58
C LYS A 224 -5.50 -9.32 14.32
N GLU A 225 -4.91 -8.78 15.37
CA GLU A 225 -3.76 -7.89 15.29
C GLU A 225 -2.52 -8.67 14.85
N ILE A 226 -1.90 -8.24 13.75
CA ILE A 226 -0.71 -8.89 13.18
C ILE A 226 0.55 -8.09 13.46
N ARG A 227 0.42 -6.75 13.49
CA ARG A 227 1.54 -5.84 13.72
C ARG A 227 1.05 -4.58 14.41
N SER A 228 1.88 -4.04 15.29
CA SER A 228 1.67 -2.75 15.94
C SER A 228 2.85 -1.83 15.65
N ASN A 229 2.55 -0.54 15.50
CA ASN A 229 3.57 0.51 15.48
C ASN A 229 4.14 0.74 16.89
N LEU A 230 5.15 1.61 16.99
CA LEU A 230 5.83 1.90 18.25
C LEU A 230 4.97 2.61 19.31
N ASP A 231 3.86 3.23 18.92
CA ASP A 231 2.86 3.75 19.86
C ASP A 231 1.93 2.63 20.41
N ASN A 232 2.26 1.35 20.15
CA ASN A 232 1.43 0.18 20.41
C ASN A 232 0.04 0.23 19.75
N ARG A 233 -0.10 0.98 18.65
CA ARG A 233 -1.32 0.97 17.83
C ARG A 233 -1.14 0.00 16.68
N THR A 234 -2.07 -0.92 16.56
CA THR A 234 -2.04 -1.96 15.52
C THR A 234 -2.02 -1.32 14.13
N SER A 235 -0.94 -1.50 13.37
CA SER A 235 -0.78 -1.00 11.99
C SER A 235 -1.37 -1.97 10.97
N LEU A 236 -1.46 -3.26 11.31
CA LEU A 236 -1.97 -4.30 10.40
C LEU A 236 -2.87 -5.30 11.14
N PHE A 237 -4.07 -5.50 10.59
CA PHE A 237 -5.02 -6.52 11.02
C PHE A 237 -5.23 -7.59 9.94
N GLU A 238 -5.49 -8.82 10.36
CA GLU A 238 -5.89 -9.95 9.52
C GLU A 238 -7.24 -10.49 9.96
N ARG A 239 -8.16 -10.63 9.00
CA ARG A 239 -9.37 -11.41 9.16
C ARG A 239 -9.35 -12.62 8.24
N ASP A 240 -9.16 -13.79 8.82
CA ASP A 240 -9.13 -15.07 8.12
C ASP A 240 -10.54 -15.67 8.04
N PHE A 241 -10.96 -16.07 6.84
CA PHE A 241 -12.25 -16.70 6.56
C PHE A 241 -12.12 -18.18 6.17
N GLY A 242 -10.91 -18.72 6.23
CA GLY A 242 -10.57 -20.08 5.82
C GLY A 242 -10.45 -20.25 4.30
N GLY A 243 -9.87 -21.39 3.90
CA GLY A 243 -9.72 -21.75 2.49
C GLY A 243 -8.82 -20.80 1.68
N GLY A 244 -7.88 -20.12 2.36
CA GLY A 244 -6.99 -19.13 1.73
C GLY A 244 -7.64 -17.78 1.48
N ASN A 245 -8.86 -17.54 1.98
CA ASN A 245 -9.54 -16.25 1.86
C ASN A 245 -9.28 -15.39 3.10
N LYS A 246 -8.69 -14.22 2.90
CA LYS A 246 -8.30 -13.33 4.00
C LYS A 246 -8.54 -11.87 3.64
N VAL A 247 -8.79 -11.04 4.64
CA VAL A 247 -8.75 -9.59 4.48
C VAL A 247 -7.69 -9.01 5.38
N PHE A 248 -6.83 -8.18 4.79
CA PHE A 248 -5.84 -7.42 5.52
C PHE A 248 -6.22 -5.97 5.53
N THR A 249 -6.02 -5.33 6.68
CA THR A 249 -6.34 -3.92 6.87
C THR A 249 -5.13 -3.21 7.45
N PHE A 250 -4.57 -2.30 6.67
CA PHE A 250 -3.51 -1.37 7.04
C PHE A 250 -4.14 -0.10 7.62
N VAL A 251 -3.51 0.47 8.63
CA VAL A 251 -4.04 1.66 9.32
C VAL A 251 -2.95 2.72 9.49
N THR A 252 -3.17 3.87 8.86
CA THR A 252 -2.40 5.08 9.12
C THR A 252 -3.03 5.87 10.25
N TRP A 253 -2.34 5.95 11.38
CA TRP A 253 -2.78 6.55 12.62
C TRP A 253 -2.42 8.03 12.66
N THR A 254 -3.24 8.80 13.37
CA THR A 254 -2.92 10.18 13.78
C THR A 254 -1.64 10.22 14.62
N GLY A 255 -0.90 11.32 14.64
CA GLY A 255 0.24 11.48 15.55
C GLY A 255 -0.16 11.42 17.05
N PRO A 256 0.81 11.23 17.96
CA PRO A 256 0.55 11.19 19.41
C PRO A 256 -0.28 12.38 19.90
N ASN A 257 -1.26 12.13 20.77
CA ASN A 257 -2.20 13.13 21.32
C ASN A 257 -3.11 13.85 20.29
N ARG A 258 -3.15 13.40 19.02
CA ARG A 258 -4.00 13.99 17.98
C ARG A 258 -5.24 13.15 17.63
N GLY A 259 -5.42 12.01 18.29
CA GLY A 259 -6.51 11.07 18.03
C GLY A 259 -7.83 11.34 18.77
N GLN A 260 -7.86 12.28 19.73
CA GLN A 260 -9.00 12.54 20.62
C GLN A 260 -10.07 13.51 20.07
#